data_AF-A0A7H0Y3Y7-F1
#
_entry.id   AF-A0A7H0Y3Y7-F1
#
_cell.length_a   1.000
_cell.length_b   1.000
_cell.length_c   1.000
_cell.angle_alpha   90.00
_cell.angle_beta   90.00
_cell.angle_gamma   90.00
#
_symmetry.space_group_name_H-M   'P 1'
#
loop_
_entity.id
_entity.type
_entity.pdbx_description
1 polymer ?
#
loop_
_entity_poly.entity_id
_entity_poly.type
_entity_poly.pdbx_seq_one_letter_code
_entity_poly.pdbx_strand_id
1 'polypeptide(L)'
;MKKGLIGVLLLMVFTLTLAGCGAADKASDKDQAATSSSKAADTATGPVTVKHNRGEITLNKPAQRVVVLEWTFTEDLIALGVQPVGNADNANYKVYVTPEAALDSNVVDVGTRNEPNLEAIAALKPDLIISNVDGNEAIYDQLKAIAPTIEYNLNDGNGYDHDKMVEIFNRIAVALGKEDKAKQVLAELDQHYAEAKEKLAAAGKSDYHYILTQAFTSQNAASLRMFSDNSVVVATLAKIGMINDWKPSKVEQYGFSTVGIEALSAVQNSNFIYIVQPDDNVFGEPMKNNSVWNGLNFVKEKRTYSLSGTTWTFGGPFSSKGLVDQVVGAITQ
;
A
#
# COMPACT_ATOMS: atom_id res chain seq x y z
N MET A 1 47.11 39.73 -28.82
CA MET A 1 46.19 40.75 -29.38
C MET A 1 46.43 40.84 -30.88
N LYS A 2 45.38 40.98 -31.72
CA LYS A 2 45.42 41.15 -33.21
C LYS A 2 45.97 39.91 -33.97
N LYS A 3 45.20 39.26 -34.86
CA LYS A 3 44.95 39.54 -36.32
C LYS A 3 46.24 39.46 -37.16
N GLY A 4 46.35 38.70 -38.26
CA GLY A 4 45.44 37.79 -39.01
C GLY A 4 46.30 36.88 -39.95
N LEU A 5 45.99 36.48 -41.19
CA LEU A 5 44.78 36.51 -42.05
C LEU A 5 45.07 35.72 -43.38
N ILE A 6 44.08 35.06 -44.01
CA ILE A 6 44.04 34.61 -45.46
C ILE A 6 45.02 33.51 -45.93
N GLY A 7 44.63 32.65 -46.91
CA GLY A 7 45.56 31.66 -47.53
C GLY A 7 45.11 30.64 -48.62
N VAL A 8 43.93 30.78 -49.26
CA VAL A 8 43.36 30.06 -50.46
C VAL A 8 44.17 28.97 -51.20
N LEU A 9 43.55 27.80 -51.49
CA LEU A 9 43.58 26.92 -52.74
C LEU A 9 43.13 25.46 -52.39
N LEU A 10 42.53 24.58 -53.22
CA LEU A 10 41.84 24.66 -54.54
C LEU A 10 41.05 23.35 -54.88
N LEU A 11 39.78 23.44 -55.39
CA LEU A 11 39.01 22.45 -56.23
C LEU A 11 38.79 20.98 -55.72
N MET A 12 37.86 20.13 -56.23
CA MET A 12 36.85 20.13 -57.32
C MET A 12 35.61 19.31 -56.80
N VAL A 13 34.32 19.71 -56.89
CA VAL A 13 33.33 19.66 -58.02
C VAL A 13 33.28 18.26 -58.69
N PHE A 14 32.18 17.50 -58.87
CA PHE A 14 30.73 17.66 -59.25
C PHE A 14 29.74 17.22 -58.11
N THR A 15 28.38 17.16 -58.12
CA THR A 15 27.15 17.72 -58.82
C THR A 15 25.92 17.50 -57.87
N LEU A 16 24.81 18.26 -57.83
CA LEU A 16 23.61 18.40 -58.71
C LEU A 16 22.82 17.10 -59.03
N THR A 17 21.47 17.00 -59.02
CA THR A 17 20.36 17.89 -58.58
C THR A 17 19.01 17.14 -58.55
N LEU A 18 18.03 17.58 -57.75
CA LEU A 18 16.75 18.12 -58.29
C LEU A 18 16.01 18.96 -57.22
N ALA A 19 15.22 19.93 -57.67
CA ALA A 19 14.47 20.86 -56.81
C ALA A 19 13.04 21.05 -57.31
N GLY A 20 12.11 21.36 -56.41
CA GLY A 20 10.76 21.82 -56.72
C GLY A 20 10.46 23.09 -55.95
N CYS A 21 10.36 24.23 -56.64
CA CYS A 21 10.19 25.55 -56.03
C CYS A 21 8.73 26.02 -56.06
N GLY A 22 8.33 26.79 -55.04
CA GLY A 22 7.11 27.59 -55.03
C GLY A 22 7.26 28.74 -54.02
N ALA A 23 7.38 29.98 -54.49
CA ALA A 23 7.41 31.18 -53.66
C ALA A 23 5.99 31.43 -53.09
N ALA A 24 5.78 31.66 -51.79
CA ALA A 24 6.25 32.77 -50.95
C ALA A 24 5.62 34.14 -51.30
N ASP A 25 4.70 34.60 -50.43
CA ASP A 25 4.89 35.87 -49.70
C ASP A 25 4.07 35.88 -48.39
N LYS A 26 4.18 36.96 -47.60
CA LYS A 26 3.74 37.09 -46.20
C LYS A 26 2.24 37.40 -46.03
N ALA A 27 1.61 36.90 -44.98
CA ALA A 27 1.14 37.71 -43.83
C ALA A 27 0.29 36.92 -42.80
N SER A 28 0.35 37.38 -41.54
CA SER A 28 -0.69 37.31 -40.48
C SER A 28 -1.35 35.97 -40.07
N ASP A 29 -0.92 35.50 -38.89
CA ASP A 29 -1.76 35.31 -37.70
C ASP A 29 -3.01 34.39 -37.75
N LYS A 30 -2.87 33.16 -37.22
CA LYS A 30 -3.77 32.60 -36.19
C LYS A 30 -3.33 31.25 -35.61
N ASP A 31 -3.97 30.90 -34.49
CA ASP A 31 -3.74 29.73 -33.65
C ASP A 31 -3.70 28.38 -34.38
N GLN A 32 -2.78 27.51 -33.93
CA GLN A 32 -3.04 26.08 -33.92
C GLN A 32 -2.27 25.41 -32.77
N ALA A 33 -2.96 25.20 -31.64
CA ALA A 33 -2.42 24.45 -30.51
C ALA A 33 -2.23 22.98 -30.93
N ALA A 34 -1.08 22.39 -30.58
CA ALA A 34 -0.82 20.98 -30.84
C ALA A 34 -1.73 20.09 -29.98
N THR A 35 -2.79 19.55 -30.57
CA THR A 35 -3.67 18.56 -29.94
C THR A 35 -2.98 17.20 -29.83
N SER A 36 -2.10 17.09 -28.84
CA SER A 36 -1.56 15.82 -28.35
C SER A 36 -2.70 14.97 -27.83
N SER A 37 -3.30 14.16 -28.71
CA SER A 37 -4.39 13.25 -28.40
C SER A 37 -3.90 12.10 -27.52
N SER A 38 -3.86 12.36 -26.22
CA SER A 38 -3.77 11.32 -25.18
C SER A 38 -4.78 10.23 -25.50
N LYS A 39 -4.28 9.05 -25.86
CA LYS A 39 -5.11 7.87 -26.11
C LYS A 39 -5.67 7.44 -24.77
N ALA A 40 -6.90 7.84 -24.47
CA ALA A 40 -7.60 7.46 -23.25
C ALA A 40 -7.52 5.93 -23.06
N ALA A 41 -7.13 5.51 -21.86
CA ALA A 41 -7.07 4.09 -21.52
C ALA A 41 -8.48 3.50 -21.69
N ASP A 42 -8.55 2.36 -22.39
CA ASP A 42 -9.81 1.76 -22.80
C ASP A 42 -10.57 1.29 -21.56
N THR A 43 -11.53 2.09 -21.13
CA THR A 43 -12.26 1.84 -19.87
C THR A 43 -13.31 0.79 -20.15
N ALA A 44 -13.22 -0.36 -19.50
CA ALA A 44 -14.19 -1.44 -19.68
C ALA A 44 -15.63 -0.91 -19.51
N THR A 45 -16.42 -0.96 -20.59
CA THR A 45 -17.81 -0.45 -20.62
C THR A 45 -18.85 -1.56 -20.50
N GLY A 46 -18.44 -2.82 -20.65
CA GLY A 46 -19.28 -3.99 -20.47
C GLY A 46 -19.41 -4.42 -19.00
N PRO A 47 -20.23 -5.46 -18.73
CA PRO A 47 -20.42 -5.99 -17.39
C PRO A 47 -19.15 -6.67 -16.87
N VAL A 48 -18.94 -6.60 -15.55
CA VAL A 48 -17.83 -7.25 -14.83
C VAL A 48 -18.36 -8.18 -13.74
N THR A 49 -17.80 -9.38 -13.63
CA THR A 49 -18.19 -10.38 -12.62
C THR A 49 -17.10 -10.51 -11.57
N VAL A 50 -17.47 -10.30 -10.30
CA VAL A 50 -16.55 -10.20 -9.15
C VAL A 50 -16.83 -11.34 -8.17
N LYS A 51 -15.78 -12.12 -7.86
CA LYS A 51 -15.79 -13.14 -6.80
C LYS A 51 -15.53 -12.52 -5.44
N HIS A 52 -16.31 -12.88 -4.43
CA HIS A 52 -16.16 -12.41 -3.05
C HIS A 52 -16.72 -13.44 -2.05
N ASN A 53 -16.65 -13.18 -0.74
CA ASN A 53 -16.98 -14.18 0.28
C ASN A 53 -18.46 -14.60 0.36
N ARG A 54 -19.39 -13.97 -0.39
CA ARG A 54 -20.78 -14.44 -0.53
C ARG A 54 -21.09 -15.05 -1.91
N GLY A 55 -20.07 -15.26 -2.77
CA GLY A 55 -20.20 -15.88 -4.08
C GLY A 55 -19.71 -14.98 -5.22
N GLU A 56 -20.53 -14.82 -6.25
CA GLU A 56 -20.27 -13.94 -7.40
C GLU A 56 -21.37 -12.90 -7.55
N ILE A 57 -20.99 -11.67 -7.89
CA ILE A 57 -21.92 -10.66 -8.41
C ILE A 57 -21.49 -10.21 -9.80
N THR A 58 -22.44 -9.83 -10.64
CA THR A 58 -22.17 -9.16 -11.92
C THR A 58 -22.66 -7.72 -11.83
N LEU A 59 -21.76 -6.76 -12.02
CA LEU A 59 -22.07 -5.35 -12.19
C LEU A 59 -22.31 -5.09 -13.69
N ASN A 60 -23.32 -4.27 -14.04
CA ASN A 60 -23.68 -3.98 -15.44
C ASN A 60 -22.59 -3.20 -16.21
N LYS A 61 -21.71 -2.53 -15.48
CA LYS A 61 -20.49 -1.80 -15.86
C LYS A 61 -19.55 -1.82 -14.63
N PRO A 62 -18.27 -1.45 -14.74
CA PRO A 62 -17.45 -1.22 -13.56
C PRO A 62 -18.00 -0.12 -12.65
N ALA A 63 -17.71 -0.24 -11.35
CA ALA A 63 -18.15 0.70 -10.33
C ALA A 63 -17.42 2.04 -10.41
N GLN A 64 -18.13 3.12 -10.07
CA GLN A 64 -17.67 4.51 -10.19
C GLN A 64 -18.03 5.36 -8.95
N ARG A 65 -18.89 4.85 -8.07
CA ARG A 65 -19.33 5.48 -6.83
C ARG A 65 -19.24 4.44 -5.71
N VAL A 66 -18.03 4.17 -5.25
CA VAL A 66 -17.79 3.11 -4.27
C VAL A 66 -17.79 3.66 -2.85
N VAL A 67 -18.50 2.99 -1.94
CA VAL A 67 -18.34 3.17 -0.48
C VAL A 67 -17.52 2.01 0.08
N VAL A 68 -16.59 2.32 0.99
CA VAL A 68 -15.68 1.32 1.57
C VAL A 68 -15.70 1.35 3.09
N LEU A 69 -15.78 0.18 3.71
CA LEU A 69 -15.97 0.00 5.16
C LEU A 69 -14.74 -0.58 5.88
N GLU A 70 -13.61 -0.76 5.19
CA GLU A 70 -12.36 -1.24 5.76
C GLU A 70 -11.15 -0.63 5.04
N TRP A 71 -10.15 -0.20 5.81
CA TRP A 71 -9.07 0.67 5.33
C TRP A 71 -8.17 0.02 4.28
N THR A 72 -8.00 -1.29 4.34
CA THR A 72 -7.26 -2.08 3.34
C THR A 72 -7.85 -1.88 1.94
N PHE A 73 -9.18 -1.98 1.80
CA PHE A 73 -9.85 -1.84 0.51
C PHE A 73 -9.91 -0.38 0.05
N THR A 74 -9.82 0.58 0.98
CA THR A 74 -9.70 2.02 0.69
C THR A 74 -8.34 2.34 0.09
N GLU A 75 -7.28 1.75 0.65
CA GLU A 75 -5.94 1.80 0.07
C GLU A 75 -5.91 1.16 -1.32
N ASP A 76 -6.49 -0.04 -1.48
CA ASP A 76 -6.60 -0.74 -2.77
C ASP A 76 -7.27 0.13 -3.84
N LEU A 77 -8.37 0.82 -3.50
CA LEU A 77 -9.07 1.75 -4.38
C LEU A 77 -8.15 2.88 -4.88
N ILE A 78 -7.42 3.50 -3.95
CA ILE A 78 -6.57 4.68 -4.24
C ILE A 78 -5.35 4.26 -5.05
N ALA A 79 -4.76 3.09 -4.78
CA ALA A 79 -3.71 2.50 -5.61
C ALA A 79 -4.18 2.17 -7.05
N LEU A 80 -5.46 1.83 -7.23
CA LEU A 80 -6.11 1.66 -8.53
C LEU A 80 -6.55 2.98 -9.19
N GLY A 81 -6.25 4.13 -8.55
CA GLY A 81 -6.54 5.47 -9.06
C GLY A 81 -8.00 5.88 -8.91
N VAL A 82 -8.70 5.41 -7.88
CA VAL A 82 -10.11 5.70 -7.59
C VAL A 82 -10.27 6.16 -6.13
N GLN A 83 -10.75 7.38 -5.91
CA GLN A 83 -11.19 7.83 -4.59
C GLN A 83 -12.61 7.28 -4.30
N PRO A 84 -12.89 6.74 -3.09
CA PRO A 84 -14.25 6.35 -2.71
C PRO A 84 -15.15 7.58 -2.55
N VAL A 85 -16.47 7.40 -2.69
CA VAL A 85 -17.43 8.48 -2.38
C VAL A 85 -17.74 8.57 -0.88
N GLY A 86 -17.42 7.52 -0.12
CA GLY A 86 -17.36 7.54 1.33
C GLY A 86 -16.52 6.40 1.90
N ASN A 87 -15.85 6.65 3.02
CA ASN A 87 -15.00 5.69 3.73
C ASN A 87 -15.36 5.67 5.23
N ALA A 88 -15.19 4.53 5.89
CA ALA A 88 -15.39 4.41 7.33
C ALA A 88 -14.15 4.89 8.12
N ASP A 89 -14.37 5.76 9.10
CA ASP A 89 -13.36 6.32 10.00
C ASP A 89 -12.20 7.03 9.25
N ASN A 90 -12.55 8.12 8.55
CA ASN A 90 -11.60 8.95 7.80
C ASN A 90 -10.55 9.60 8.72
N ALA A 91 -10.96 9.91 9.96
CA ALA A 91 -10.10 10.57 10.94
C ALA A 91 -8.91 9.69 11.33
N ASN A 92 -9.15 8.43 11.72
CA ASN A 92 -8.08 7.51 12.06
C ASN A 92 -7.37 6.94 10.83
N TYR A 93 -8.07 6.73 9.70
CA TYR A 93 -7.42 6.33 8.43
C TYR A 93 -6.24 7.26 8.11
N LYS A 94 -6.46 8.57 8.20
CA LYS A 94 -5.45 9.61 7.94
C LYS A 94 -4.27 9.63 8.93
N VAL A 95 -4.44 9.04 10.11
CA VAL A 95 -3.38 8.95 11.14
C VAL A 95 -2.53 7.68 10.96
N TYR A 96 -3.16 6.55 10.59
CA TYR A 96 -2.51 5.24 10.62
C TYR A 96 -2.09 4.69 9.24
N VAL A 97 -2.72 5.12 8.15
CA VAL A 97 -2.43 4.64 6.79
C VAL A 97 -1.41 5.56 6.10
N THR A 98 -0.63 5.01 5.17
CA THR A 98 0.41 5.74 4.44
C THR A 98 -0.13 6.97 3.69
N PRO A 99 0.55 8.13 3.71
CA PRO A 99 0.17 9.30 2.93
C PRO A 99 0.12 9.08 1.40
N GLU A 100 0.74 8.02 0.89
CA GLU A 100 0.65 7.59 -0.52
C GLU A 100 -0.79 7.14 -0.88
N ALA A 101 -1.59 6.76 0.12
CA ALA A 101 -2.99 6.33 0.01
C ALA A 101 -3.99 7.38 0.56
N ALA A 102 -3.66 8.67 0.50
CA ALA A 102 -4.47 9.72 1.13
C ALA A 102 -5.89 9.86 0.52
N LEU A 103 -6.91 9.93 1.37
CA LEU A 103 -8.29 10.31 1.00
C LEU A 103 -8.36 11.75 0.51
N ASP A 104 -9.14 11.99 -0.56
CA ASP A 104 -9.51 13.35 -0.98
C ASP A 104 -10.38 14.05 0.09
N SER A 105 -10.34 15.38 0.13
CA SER A 105 -11.09 16.17 1.12
C SER A 105 -12.61 16.19 0.94
N ASN A 106 -13.13 15.56 -0.12
CA ASN A 106 -14.55 15.40 -0.42
C ASN A 106 -15.10 14.01 -0.07
N VAL A 107 -14.25 13.07 0.37
CA VAL A 107 -14.67 11.72 0.80
C VAL A 107 -15.47 11.85 2.09
N VAL A 108 -16.73 11.42 2.07
CA VAL A 108 -17.61 11.50 3.23
C VAL A 108 -17.24 10.40 4.24
N ASP A 109 -17.17 10.76 5.51
CA ASP A 109 -17.04 9.77 6.58
C ASP A 109 -18.39 9.08 6.79
N VAL A 110 -18.43 7.75 6.65
CA VAL A 110 -19.66 6.95 6.80
C VAL A 110 -19.76 6.24 8.15
N GLY A 111 -19.13 6.76 9.19
CA GLY A 111 -19.15 6.17 10.54
C GLY A 111 -17.96 5.26 10.80
N THR A 112 -17.99 4.50 11.89
CA THR A 112 -16.85 3.64 12.26
C THR A 112 -16.88 2.33 11.48
N ARG A 113 -15.74 1.64 11.36
CA ARG A 113 -15.65 0.32 10.69
C ARG A 113 -16.49 -0.77 11.38
N ASN A 114 -16.80 -0.61 12.66
CA ASN A 114 -17.63 -1.54 13.45
C ASN A 114 -19.11 -1.11 13.49
N GLU A 115 -19.39 0.18 13.29
CA GLU A 115 -20.74 0.77 13.30
C GLU A 115 -20.89 1.76 12.11
N PRO A 116 -21.05 1.26 10.87
CA PRO A 116 -21.26 2.11 9.70
C PRO A 116 -22.64 2.78 9.71
N ASN A 117 -22.68 4.06 9.35
CA ASN A 117 -23.90 4.84 9.23
C ASN A 117 -24.60 4.55 7.89
N LEU A 118 -25.52 3.59 7.92
CA LEU A 118 -26.33 3.17 6.77
C LEU A 118 -27.10 4.32 6.09
N GLU A 119 -27.55 5.34 6.84
CA GLU A 119 -28.23 6.51 6.26
C GLU A 119 -27.27 7.37 5.43
N ALA A 120 -26.04 7.58 5.92
CA ALA A 120 -24.99 8.27 5.17
C ALA A 120 -24.58 7.49 3.91
N ILE A 121 -24.44 6.16 4.01
CA ILE A 121 -24.16 5.28 2.87
C ILE A 121 -25.29 5.37 1.83
N ALA A 122 -26.56 5.33 2.25
CA ALA A 122 -27.70 5.48 1.36
C ALA A 122 -27.77 6.87 0.69
N ALA A 123 -27.48 7.94 1.44
CA ALA A 123 -27.47 9.31 0.93
C ALA A 123 -26.42 9.51 -0.18
N LEU A 124 -25.28 8.81 -0.10
CA LEU A 124 -24.22 8.84 -1.12
C LEU A 124 -24.60 8.17 -2.44
N LYS A 125 -25.62 7.30 -2.46
CA LYS A 125 -26.04 6.53 -3.65
C LYS A 125 -24.84 5.85 -4.35
N PRO A 126 -24.17 4.90 -3.68
CA PRO A 126 -23.10 4.13 -4.29
C PRO A 126 -23.62 3.22 -5.42
N ASP A 127 -22.74 2.86 -6.37
CA ASP A 127 -22.96 1.76 -7.32
C ASP A 127 -22.21 0.46 -6.91
N LEU A 128 -21.39 0.53 -5.85
CA LEU A 128 -20.77 -0.61 -5.15
C LEU A 128 -20.50 -0.26 -3.68
N ILE A 129 -20.71 -1.22 -2.77
CA ILE A 129 -20.20 -1.19 -1.39
C ILE A 129 -19.15 -2.30 -1.25
N ILE A 130 -18.02 -2.01 -0.60
CA ILE A 130 -16.97 -2.98 -0.26
C ILE A 130 -16.84 -3.04 1.27
N SER A 131 -17.12 -4.21 1.85
CA SER A 131 -17.07 -4.45 3.30
C SER A 131 -16.06 -5.53 3.69
N ASN A 132 -15.61 -5.50 4.94
CA ASN A 132 -15.00 -6.66 5.59
C ASN A 132 -16.14 -7.61 6.02
N VAL A 133 -15.90 -8.92 6.01
CA VAL A 133 -16.84 -9.90 6.59
C VAL A 133 -16.80 -9.81 8.12
N ASP A 134 -15.59 -9.66 8.69
CA ASP A 134 -15.41 -9.42 10.11
C ASP A 134 -16.00 -8.05 10.50
N GLY A 135 -16.61 -7.96 11.68
CA GLY A 135 -17.38 -6.79 12.16
C GLY A 135 -18.75 -6.57 11.50
N ASN A 136 -18.92 -6.77 10.19
CA ASN A 136 -20.08 -6.26 9.44
C ASN A 136 -21.10 -7.32 8.96
N GLU A 137 -20.89 -8.61 9.19
CA GLU A 137 -21.82 -9.68 8.77
C GLU A 137 -23.29 -9.42 9.18
N ALA A 138 -23.52 -8.87 10.37
CA ALA A 138 -24.88 -8.58 10.87
C ALA A 138 -25.64 -7.50 10.07
N ILE A 139 -24.97 -6.69 9.25
CA ILE A 139 -25.56 -5.63 8.42
C ILE A 139 -25.51 -5.91 6.91
N TYR A 140 -24.99 -7.06 6.47
CA TYR A 140 -24.79 -7.37 5.05
C TYR A 140 -26.06 -7.18 4.19
N ASP A 141 -27.21 -7.72 4.62
CA ASP A 141 -28.47 -7.56 3.88
C ASP A 141 -28.99 -6.10 3.88
N GLN A 142 -28.58 -5.28 4.85
CA GLN A 142 -28.92 -3.85 4.91
C GLN A 142 -28.04 -3.03 3.95
N LEU A 143 -26.74 -3.33 3.87
CA LEU A 143 -25.84 -2.77 2.86
C LEU A 143 -26.30 -3.15 1.43
N LYS A 144 -26.64 -4.43 1.23
CA LYS A 144 -27.15 -4.98 -0.02
C LYS A 144 -28.49 -4.39 -0.46
N ALA A 145 -29.31 -3.90 0.48
CA ALA A 145 -30.54 -3.16 0.18
C ALA A 145 -30.27 -1.73 -0.32
N ILE A 146 -29.07 -1.17 -0.08
CA ILE A 146 -28.64 0.14 -0.59
C ILE A 146 -28.01 0.01 -1.98
N ALA A 147 -27.07 -0.92 -2.15
CA ALA A 147 -26.32 -1.10 -3.40
C ALA A 147 -25.72 -2.51 -3.52
N PRO A 148 -25.25 -2.94 -4.70
CA PRO A 148 -24.43 -4.15 -4.83
C PRO A 148 -23.29 -4.14 -3.82
N THR A 149 -23.21 -5.17 -2.98
CA THR A 149 -22.26 -5.23 -1.86
C THR A 149 -21.36 -6.45 -2.03
N ILE A 150 -20.06 -6.22 -2.12
CA ILE A 150 -19.04 -7.27 -2.00
C ILE A 150 -18.44 -7.26 -0.60
N GLU A 151 -18.00 -8.43 -0.16
CA GLU A 151 -17.36 -8.62 1.14
C GLU A 151 -16.12 -9.48 0.96
N TYR A 152 -15.00 -9.06 1.55
CA TYR A 152 -13.79 -9.87 1.63
C TYR A 152 -13.48 -10.19 3.08
N ASN A 153 -13.18 -11.45 3.37
CA ASN A 153 -12.76 -11.83 4.71
C ASN A 153 -11.23 -11.74 4.86
N LEU A 154 -10.74 -10.67 5.49
CA LEU A 154 -9.34 -10.57 5.88
C LEU A 154 -8.94 -11.68 6.87
N ASN A 155 -9.89 -12.21 7.63
CA ASN A 155 -9.70 -13.12 8.78
C ASN A 155 -10.49 -14.45 8.62
N ASP A 156 -10.00 -15.36 7.79
CA ASP A 156 -10.63 -16.69 7.57
C ASP A 156 -10.03 -17.82 8.44
N GLY A 157 -9.27 -17.45 9.48
CA GLY A 157 -8.51 -18.38 10.32
C GLY A 157 -7.07 -18.61 9.86
N ASN A 158 -6.73 -18.28 8.60
CA ASN A 158 -5.37 -18.43 8.06
C ASN A 158 -4.57 -17.12 8.07
N GLY A 159 -5.14 -16.02 8.58
CA GLY A 159 -4.54 -14.69 8.54
C GLY A 159 -4.79 -13.92 7.24
N TYR A 160 -3.98 -12.88 7.05
CA TYR A 160 -3.98 -12.00 5.88
C TYR A 160 -2.52 -11.81 5.48
N ASP A 161 -2.06 -12.57 4.49
CA ASP A 161 -0.69 -12.53 3.97
C ASP A 161 -0.58 -11.70 2.67
N HIS A 162 0.63 -11.66 2.11
CA HIS A 162 0.90 -10.94 0.86
C HIS A 162 0.10 -11.47 -0.32
N ASP A 163 -0.06 -12.79 -0.46
CA ASP A 163 -0.64 -13.36 -1.68
C ASP A 163 -2.18 -13.27 -1.62
N LYS A 164 -2.76 -13.26 -0.41
CA LYS A 164 -4.15 -12.88 -0.13
C LYS A 164 -4.42 -11.37 -0.32
N MET A 165 -3.45 -10.50 0.01
CA MET A 165 -3.49 -9.08 -0.34
C MET A 165 -3.59 -8.90 -1.87
N VAL A 166 -2.70 -9.56 -2.62
CA VAL A 166 -2.70 -9.55 -4.08
C VAL A 166 -4.00 -10.13 -4.68
N GLU A 167 -4.56 -11.20 -4.09
CA GLU A 167 -5.84 -11.77 -4.52
C GLU A 167 -6.99 -10.74 -4.40
N ILE A 168 -7.11 -10.07 -3.25
CA ILE A 168 -8.20 -9.11 -3.00
C ILE A 168 -8.03 -7.86 -3.86
N PHE A 169 -6.82 -7.30 -3.93
CA PHE A 169 -6.49 -6.14 -4.78
C PHE A 169 -6.88 -6.36 -6.24
N ASN A 170 -6.58 -7.53 -6.81
CA ASN A 170 -6.99 -7.87 -8.18
C ASN A 170 -8.50 -8.03 -8.35
N ARG A 171 -9.23 -8.55 -7.36
CA ARG A 171 -10.70 -8.65 -7.43
C ARG A 171 -11.39 -7.29 -7.34
N ILE A 172 -10.85 -6.38 -6.53
CA ILE A 172 -11.26 -4.96 -6.49
C ILE A 172 -10.95 -4.30 -7.84
N ALA A 173 -9.81 -4.59 -8.46
CA ALA A 173 -9.48 -4.10 -9.80
C ALA A 173 -10.48 -4.53 -10.87
N VAL A 174 -10.96 -5.78 -10.86
CA VAL A 174 -12.05 -6.24 -11.75
C VAL A 174 -13.35 -5.48 -11.49
N ALA A 175 -13.70 -5.21 -10.21
CA ALA A 175 -14.89 -4.43 -9.88
C ALA A 175 -14.84 -2.98 -10.39
N LEU A 176 -13.63 -2.41 -10.53
CA LEU A 176 -13.37 -1.04 -10.99
C LEU A 176 -13.00 -0.94 -12.49
N GLY A 177 -12.78 -2.05 -13.19
CA GLY A 177 -12.26 -2.05 -14.57
C GLY A 177 -10.83 -1.48 -14.65
N LYS A 178 -9.99 -1.89 -13.70
CA LYS A 178 -8.63 -1.36 -13.44
C LYS A 178 -7.55 -2.45 -13.47
N GLU A 179 -7.82 -3.61 -14.05
CA GLU A 179 -6.92 -4.78 -14.05
C GLU A 179 -5.53 -4.45 -14.62
N ASP A 180 -5.43 -3.57 -15.62
CA ASP A 180 -4.12 -3.13 -16.15
C ASP A 180 -3.38 -2.18 -15.20
N LYS A 181 -4.09 -1.35 -14.41
CA LYS A 181 -3.46 -0.56 -13.34
C LYS A 181 -3.06 -1.46 -12.17
N ALA A 182 -3.82 -2.52 -11.87
CA ALA A 182 -3.43 -3.51 -10.87
C ALA A 182 -2.12 -4.21 -11.25
N LYS A 183 -2.01 -4.70 -12.49
CA LYS A 183 -0.77 -5.28 -13.04
C LYS A 183 0.41 -4.30 -12.94
N GLN A 184 0.18 -3.02 -13.25
CA GLN A 184 1.20 -1.98 -13.12
C GLN A 184 1.66 -1.83 -11.66
N VAL A 185 0.74 -1.61 -10.71
CA VAL A 185 1.07 -1.40 -9.28
C VAL A 185 1.80 -2.62 -8.70
N LEU A 186 1.38 -3.83 -9.05
CA LEU A 186 2.03 -5.06 -8.58
C LEU A 186 3.42 -5.25 -9.19
N ALA A 187 3.61 -4.93 -10.47
CA ALA A 187 4.94 -4.97 -11.10
C ALA A 187 5.90 -3.91 -10.53
N GLU A 188 5.38 -2.70 -10.23
CA GLU A 188 6.11 -1.63 -9.54
C GLU A 188 6.52 -2.08 -8.11
N LEU A 189 5.65 -2.81 -7.41
CA LEU A 189 5.89 -3.36 -6.08
C LEU A 189 6.91 -4.53 -6.09
N ASP A 190 6.77 -5.49 -7.01
CA ASP A 190 7.72 -6.60 -7.18
C ASP A 190 9.11 -6.12 -7.58
N GLN A 191 9.21 -5.10 -8.45
CA GLN A 191 10.48 -4.44 -8.77
C GLN A 191 11.09 -3.79 -7.52
N HIS A 192 10.29 -3.03 -6.75
CA HIS A 192 10.75 -2.40 -5.51
C HIS A 192 11.27 -3.42 -4.48
N TYR A 193 10.64 -4.60 -4.38
CA TYR A 193 11.14 -5.69 -3.55
C TYR A 193 12.50 -6.23 -4.01
N ALA A 194 12.73 -6.34 -5.32
CA ALA A 194 14.02 -6.76 -5.87
C ALA A 194 15.12 -5.73 -5.56
N GLU A 195 14.85 -4.44 -5.82
CA GLU A 195 15.78 -3.33 -5.51
C GLU A 195 16.10 -3.25 -4.01
N ALA A 196 15.09 -3.42 -3.15
CA ALA A 196 15.27 -3.48 -1.70
C ALA A 196 16.16 -4.65 -1.26
N LYS A 197 15.97 -5.83 -1.86
CA LYS A 197 16.79 -7.03 -1.58
C LYS A 197 18.25 -6.85 -2.01
N GLU A 198 18.49 -6.26 -3.18
CA GLU A 198 19.85 -5.94 -3.63
C GLU A 198 20.51 -4.90 -2.70
N LYS A 199 19.77 -3.87 -2.27
CA LYS A 199 20.26 -2.87 -1.30
C LYS A 199 20.59 -3.49 0.06
N LEU A 200 19.79 -4.44 0.56
CA LEU A 200 20.12 -5.19 1.78
C LEU A 200 21.38 -6.03 1.61
N ALA A 201 21.52 -6.77 0.50
CA ALA A 201 22.72 -7.55 0.21
C ALA A 201 23.98 -6.67 0.12
N ALA A 202 23.91 -5.52 -0.56
CA ALA A 202 25.00 -4.54 -0.66
C ALA A 202 25.39 -3.92 0.71
N ALA A 203 24.43 -3.81 1.64
CA ALA A 203 24.67 -3.35 3.01
C ALA A 203 25.15 -4.46 3.97
N GLY A 204 25.39 -5.68 3.48
CA GLY A 204 25.76 -6.83 4.32
C GLY A 204 24.60 -7.35 5.19
N LYS A 205 23.37 -7.17 4.74
CA LYS A 205 22.11 -7.53 5.42
C LYS A 205 21.33 -8.62 4.67
N SER A 206 22.02 -9.50 3.93
CA SER A 206 21.42 -10.75 3.45
C SER A 206 20.96 -11.60 4.65
N ASP A 207 19.90 -12.39 4.46
CA ASP A 207 19.36 -13.34 5.45
C ASP A 207 19.11 -12.69 6.84
N TYR A 208 18.63 -11.44 6.84
CA TYR A 208 18.51 -10.64 8.05
C TYR A 208 17.39 -11.14 8.96
N HIS A 209 17.78 -11.81 10.04
CA HIS A 209 16.93 -12.34 11.09
C HIS A 209 16.29 -11.23 11.94
N TYR A 210 14.96 -11.23 12.07
CA TYR A 210 14.21 -10.21 12.81
C TYR A 210 12.96 -10.76 13.50
N ILE A 211 12.37 -9.95 14.37
CA ILE A 211 10.99 -10.09 14.86
C ILE A 211 10.31 -8.73 14.74
N LEU A 212 9.02 -8.71 14.38
CA LEU A 212 8.24 -7.49 14.17
C LEU A 212 7.00 -7.45 15.08
N THR A 213 6.76 -6.30 15.71
CA THR A 213 5.58 -6.07 16.53
C THR A 213 4.84 -4.77 16.19
N GLN A 214 3.52 -4.78 16.28
CA GLN A 214 2.73 -3.59 16.58
C GLN A 214 2.47 -3.59 18.10
N ALA A 215 3.03 -2.62 18.81
CA ALA A 215 2.99 -2.56 20.26
C ALA A 215 2.08 -1.41 20.73
N PHE A 216 1.34 -1.66 21.81
CA PHE A 216 0.42 -0.70 22.43
C PHE A 216 0.33 -0.91 23.94
N THR A 217 -0.03 0.14 24.67
CA THR A 217 -0.28 0.09 26.12
C THR A 217 -1.69 -0.45 26.38
N SER A 218 -1.80 -1.51 27.18
CA SER A 218 -3.08 -2.07 27.63
C SER A 218 -3.03 -2.40 29.12
N GLN A 219 -4.03 -1.97 29.88
CA GLN A 219 -4.10 -2.20 31.33
C GLN A 219 -2.82 -1.75 32.09
N ASN A 220 -2.21 -0.65 31.64
CA ASN A 220 -0.92 -0.09 32.11
C ASN A 220 0.32 -0.98 31.89
N ALA A 221 0.23 -1.99 31.01
CA ALA A 221 1.34 -2.84 30.59
C ALA A 221 1.57 -2.75 29.07
N ALA A 222 2.76 -3.13 28.60
CA ALA A 222 3.06 -3.24 27.18
C ALA A 222 2.46 -4.52 26.59
N SER A 223 1.64 -4.37 25.55
CA SER A 223 1.02 -5.45 24.79
C SER A 223 1.59 -5.48 23.38
N LEU A 224 2.08 -6.64 22.95
CA LEU A 224 2.81 -6.83 21.69
C LEU A 224 2.02 -7.73 20.74
N ARG A 225 1.63 -7.22 19.57
CA ARG A 225 1.18 -8.04 18.43
C ARG A 225 2.41 -8.51 17.68
N MET A 226 2.99 -9.61 18.12
CA MET A 226 4.12 -10.25 17.47
C MET A 226 3.62 -10.95 16.19
N PHE A 227 4.02 -10.43 15.03
CA PHE A 227 3.52 -10.92 13.75
C PHE A 227 4.15 -12.26 13.36
N SER A 228 3.34 -13.15 12.81
CA SER A 228 3.73 -14.47 12.29
C SER A 228 3.76 -14.47 10.76
N ASP A 229 4.31 -15.54 10.18
CA ASP A 229 4.57 -15.65 8.73
C ASP A 229 3.33 -15.48 7.84
N ASN A 230 2.14 -15.77 8.37
CA ASN A 230 0.84 -15.60 7.74
C ASN A 230 0.24 -14.18 7.92
N SER A 231 1.09 -13.16 7.99
CA SER A 231 0.73 -11.74 8.01
C SER A 231 1.37 -11.00 6.85
N VAL A 232 0.66 -10.00 6.30
CA VAL A 232 1.11 -9.22 5.14
C VAL A 232 2.45 -8.56 5.41
N VAL A 233 2.68 -8.07 6.64
CA VAL A 233 3.95 -7.44 7.02
C VAL A 233 5.13 -8.41 7.02
N VAL A 234 4.97 -9.65 7.51
CA VAL A 234 6.05 -10.65 7.48
C VAL A 234 6.22 -11.23 6.07
N ALA A 235 5.13 -11.52 5.38
CA ALA A 235 5.15 -12.06 4.02
C ALA A 235 5.79 -11.07 3.01
N THR A 236 5.52 -9.77 3.14
CA THR A 236 6.17 -8.69 2.39
C THR A 236 7.68 -8.64 2.67
N LEU A 237 8.10 -8.66 3.93
CA LEU A 237 9.53 -8.64 4.28
C LEU A 237 10.26 -9.94 3.88
N ALA A 238 9.54 -11.06 3.74
CA ALA A 238 10.08 -12.28 3.16
C ALA A 238 10.39 -12.15 1.65
N LYS A 239 9.62 -11.36 0.88
CA LYS A 239 9.93 -11.08 -0.55
C LYS A 239 11.33 -10.44 -0.68
N ILE A 240 11.67 -9.51 0.21
CA ILE A 240 12.99 -8.85 0.25
C ILE A 240 14.11 -9.68 0.92
N GLY A 241 13.81 -10.91 1.36
CA GLY A 241 14.80 -11.85 1.89
C GLY A 241 15.12 -11.71 3.39
N MET A 242 14.27 -11.05 4.17
CA MET A 242 14.39 -11.03 5.64
C MET A 242 13.73 -12.26 6.26
N ILE A 243 14.26 -12.71 7.40
CA ILE A 243 13.81 -13.95 8.07
C ILE A 243 13.13 -13.59 9.40
N ASN A 244 11.82 -13.81 9.49
CA ASN A 244 11.10 -13.69 10.76
C ASN A 244 11.43 -14.86 11.68
N ASP A 245 11.82 -14.59 12.93
CA ASP A 245 12.08 -15.59 13.96
C ASP A 245 10.88 -15.82 14.91
N TRP A 246 9.82 -15.01 14.83
CA TRP A 246 8.62 -15.22 15.64
C TRP A 246 7.77 -16.36 15.07
N LYS A 247 8.02 -17.58 15.57
CA LYS A 247 7.32 -18.82 15.18
C LYS A 247 6.35 -19.28 16.28
N PRO A 248 5.07 -18.89 16.25
CA PRO A 248 4.06 -19.48 17.13
C PRO A 248 3.88 -20.97 16.84
N SER A 249 3.44 -21.74 17.84
CA SER A 249 3.24 -23.19 17.76
C SER A 249 2.01 -23.63 16.96
N LYS A 250 1.24 -22.67 16.45
CA LYS A 250 0.04 -22.84 15.62
C LYS A 250 -0.05 -21.67 14.64
N VAL A 251 -0.85 -21.83 13.59
CA VAL A 251 -1.30 -20.70 12.77
C VAL A 251 -2.08 -19.73 13.66
N GLU A 252 -1.74 -18.44 13.63
CA GLU A 252 -2.48 -17.41 14.35
C GLU A 252 -3.54 -16.79 13.44
N GLN A 253 -4.78 -16.81 13.91
CA GLN A 253 -5.98 -16.42 13.15
C GLN A 253 -5.85 -15.05 12.47
N TYR A 254 -5.29 -14.06 13.16
CA TYR A 254 -5.10 -12.68 12.69
C TYR A 254 -3.68 -12.40 12.15
N GLY A 255 -2.84 -13.43 12.00
CA GLY A 255 -1.42 -13.27 11.61
C GLY A 255 -0.51 -12.71 12.72
N PHE A 256 -0.96 -12.69 13.98
CA PHE A 256 -0.12 -12.29 15.11
C PHE A 256 -0.53 -13.00 16.41
N SER A 257 0.46 -13.19 17.30
CA SER A 257 0.24 -13.53 18.71
C SER A 257 0.18 -12.24 19.54
N THR A 258 -0.72 -12.15 20.53
CA THR A 258 -0.69 -11.03 21.51
C THR A 258 0.03 -11.49 22.78
N VAL A 259 1.15 -10.87 23.13
CA VAL A 259 2.02 -11.28 24.26
C VAL A 259 2.59 -10.08 25.05
N GLY A 260 3.11 -10.36 26.25
CA GLY A 260 3.94 -9.42 27.03
C GLY A 260 5.42 -9.49 26.64
N ILE A 261 6.22 -8.55 27.17
CA ILE A 261 7.67 -8.42 26.90
C ILE A 261 8.47 -9.65 27.37
N GLU A 262 7.96 -10.40 28.35
CA GLU A 262 8.56 -11.63 28.87
C GLU A 262 8.80 -12.66 27.77
N ALA A 263 7.91 -12.72 26.77
CA ALA A 263 8.01 -13.65 25.65
C ALA A 263 9.21 -13.35 24.71
N LEU A 264 9.69 -12.09 24.69
CA LEU A 264 10.84 -11.69 23.87
C LEU A 264 12.14 -12.37 24.32
N SER A 265 12.20 -12.91 25.54
CA SER A 265 13.36 -13.63 26.07
C SER A 265 13.74 -14.86 25.23
N ALA A 266 12.77 -15.51 24.57
CA ALA A 266 13.01 -16.66 23.68
C ALA A 266 13.63 -16.28 22.33
N VAL A 267 13.43 -15.02 21.90
CA VAL A 267 13.85 -14.47 20.59
C VAL A 267 14.82 -13.30 20.75
N GLN A 268 15.45 -13.16 21.92
CA GLN A 268 16.28 -12.00 22.27
C GLN A 268 17.55 -11.80 21.43
N ASN A 269 17.91 -12.81 20.62
CA ASN A 269 19.05 -12.75 19.72
C ASN A 269 18.67 -12.19 18.32
N SER A 270 17.40 -12.23 17.93
CA SER A 270 16.86 -11.63 16.70
C SER A 270 16.96 -10.10 16.74
N ASN A 271 16.83 -9.43 15.59
CA ASN A 271 16.72 -7.96 15.55
C ASN A 271 15.27 -7.54 15.83
N PHE A 272 15.04 -6.56 16.72
CA PHE A 272 13.69 -6.18 17.15
C PHE A 272 13.18 -4.96 16.39
N ILE A 273 12.18 -5.17 15.52
CA ILE A 273 11.52 -4.10 14.76
C ILE A 273 10.15 -3.83 15.39
N TYR A 274 9.81 -2.56 15.58
CA TYR A 274 8.54 -2.20 16.23
C TYR A 274 7.83 -1.00 15.60
N ILE A 275 6.51 -1.09 15.62
CA ILE A 275 5.57 -0.01 15.31
C ILE A 275 4.83 0.31 16.61
N VAL A 276 4.81 1.59 16.99
CA VAL A 276 4.05 2.14 18.13
C VAL A 276 3.29 3.36 17.61
N GLN A 277 2.09 3.61 18.15
CA GLN A 277 1.28 4.74 17.70
C GLN A 277 1.83 6.08 18.20
N PRO A 278 1.62 7.21 17.48
CA PRO A 278 2.31 8.47 17.77
C PRO A 278 1.99 9.09 19.14
N ASP A 279 0.90 8.65 19.77
CA ASP A 279 0.40 9.06 21.09
C ASP A 279 0.76 8.08 22.23
N ASP A 280 1.31 6.90 21.91
CA ASP A 280 1.67 5.87 22.87
C ASP A 280 3.20 5.81 23.10
N ASN A 281 3.62 5.55 24.33
CA ASN A 281 5.01 5.61 24.77
C ASN A 281 5.54 4.26 25.28
N VAL A 282 5.05 3.16 24.69
CA VAL A 282 5.27 1.77 25.13
C VAL A 282 6.73 1.46 25.49
N PHE A 283 7.68 1.88 24.65
CA PHE A 283 9.12 1.60 24.83
C PHE A 283 9.93 2.78 25.42
N GLY A 284 9.27 3.86 25.86
CA GLY A 284 9.92 5.03 26.45
C GLY A 284 10.02 4.96 27.97
N GLU A 285 9.37 5.90 28.66
CA GLU A 285 9.42 6.01 30.15
C GLU A 285 9.12 4.69 30.88
N PRO A 286 8.10 3.88 30.50
CA PRO A 286 7.80 2.62 31.20
C PRO A 286 8.94 1.59 31.13
N MET A 287 9.79 1.66 30.09
CA MET A 287 10.84 0.66 29.87
C MET A 287 12.21 1.06 30.44
N LYS A 288 12.44 2.33 30.75
CA LYS A 288 13.73 2.81 31.32
C LYS A 288 14.18 1.98 32.53
N ASN A 289 13.23 1.60 33.39
CA ASN A 289 13.49 0.82 34.60
C ASN A 289 13.01 -0.64 34.51
N ASN A 290 12.54 -1.11 33.35
CA ASN A 290 12.05 -2.47 33.18
C ASN A 290 13.25 -3.44 33.05
N SER A 291 13.43 -4.30 34.06
CA SER A 291 14.54 -5.25 34.14
C SER A 291 14.48 -6.38 33.12
N VAL A 292 13.27 -6.74 32.64
CA VAL A 292 13.10 -7.73 31.57
C VAL A 292 13.55 -7.12 30.25
N TRP A 293 13.02 -5.94 29.89
CA TRP A 293 13.37 -5.22 28.66
C TRP A 293 14.86 -4.91 28.57
N ASN A 294 15.42 -4.23 29.59
CA ASN A 294 16.86 -3.94 29.67
C ASN A 294 17.72 -5.22 29.78
N GLY A 295 17.10 -6.36 30.11
CA GLY A 295 17.72 -7.68 30.15
C GLY A 295 17.87 -8.36 28.80
N LEU A 296 17.20 -7.90 27.73
CA LEU A 296 17.23 -8.52 26.40
C LEU A 296 18.52 -8.16 25.62
N ASN A 297 19.11 -9.13 24.92
CA ASN A 297 20.35 -8.92 24.17
C ASN A 297 20.21 -7.85 23.07
N PHE A 298 19.17 -7.90 22.24
CA PHE A 298 18.95 -6.86 21.22
C PHE A 298 18.79 -5.43 21.80
N VAL A 299 18.34 -5.26 23.05
CA VAL A 299 18.27 -3.93 23.69
C VAL A 299 19.67 -3.44 24.08
N LYS A 300 20.46 -4.29 24.74
CA LYS A 300 21.86 -3.99 25.13
C LYS A 300 22.75 -3.71 23.90
N GLU A 301 22.52 -4.47 22.83
CA GLU A 301 23.27 -4.42 21.57
C GLU A 301 22.74 -3.33 20.60
N LYS A 302 21.69 -2.60 20.99
CA LYS A 302 21.03 -1.54 20.20
C LYS A 302 20.49 -2.00 18.85
N ARG A 303 20.04 -3.24 18.77
CA ARG A 303 19.43 -3.88 17.59
C ARG A 303 17.90 -3.75 17.63
N THR A 304 17.45 -2.54 17.93
CA THR A 304 16.05 -2.13 18.10
C THR A 304 15.71 -1.03 17.10
N TYR A 305 14.70 -1.25 16.25
CA TYR A 305 14.38 -0.39 15.11
C TYR A 305 12.91 0.07 15.18
N SER A 306 12.70 1.36 15.43
CA SER A 306 11.37 1.98 15.36
C SER A 306 11.01 2.26 13.91
N LEU A 307 9.79 1.88 13.52
CA LEU A 307 9.13 2.38 12.32
C LEU A 307 8.13 3.49 12.69
N SER A 308 7.53 4.15 11.71
CA SER A 308 6.46 5.13 11.91
C SER A 308 5.15 4.47 12.37
N GLY A 309 4.36 5.15 13.20
CA GLY A 309 2.98 4.78 13.51
C GLY A 309 2.06 4.77 12.27
N THR A 310 2.43 5.49 11.21
CA THR A 310 1.76 5.48 9.89
C THR A 310 2.02 4.20 9.06
N THR A 311 2.59 3.16 9.67
CA THR A 311 2.88 1.87 9.02
C THR A 311 1.68 0.94 9.24
N TRP A 312 0.67 1.04 8.37
CA TRP A 312 -0.54 0.25 8.53
C TRP A 312 -0.27 -1.25 8.28
N THR A 313 -0.31 -2.03 9.37
CA THR A 313 0.10 -3.45 9.39
C THR A 313 -0.90 -4.43 8.75
N PHE A 314 -2.00 -3.91 8.21
CA PHE A 314 -3.05 -4.68 7.54
C PHE A 314 -3.41 -4.07 6.18
N GLY A 315 -2.52 -3.26 5.61
CA GLY A 315 -2.72 -2.54 4.35
C GLY A 315 -2.43 -3.36 3.10
N GLY A 316 -2.59 -2.70 1.96
CA GLY A 316 -2.43 -3.23 0.61
C GLY A 316 -1.02 -2.96 0.02
N PRO A 317 -0.94 -2.69 -1.30
CA PRO A 317 0.33 -2.45 -2.00
C PRO A 317 1.16 -1.27 -1.50
N PHE A 318 0.54 -0.12 -1.17
CA PHE A 318 1.25 1.09 -0.78
C PHE A 318 1.78 1.00 0.66
N SER A 319 1.02 0.41 1.58
CA SER A 319 1.49 0.10 2.93
C SER A 319 2.58 -0.98 2.92
N SER A 320 2.50 -1.95 2.01
CA SER A 320 3.56 -2.96 1.83
C SER A 320 4.86 -2.34 1.31
N LYS A 321 4.78 -1.44 0.31
CA LYS A 321 5.92 -0.63 -0.15
C LYS A 321 6.48 0.24 0.99
N GLY A 322 5.63 1.00 1.68
CA GLY A 322 6.01 1.88 2.77
C GLY A 322 6.62 1.17 3.98
N LEU A 323 6.29 -0.10 4.20
CA LEU A 323 6.96 -0.97 5.18
C LEU A 323 8.41 -1.27 4.74
N VAL A 324 8.61 -1.66 3.47
CA VAL A 324 9.95 -1.96 2.92
C VAL A 324 10.86 -0.74 2.92
N ASP A 325 10.36 0.41 2.43
CA ASP A 325 11.08 1.70 2.45
C ASP A 325 11.60 2.02 3.86
N GLN A 326 10.76 1.89 4.88
CA GLN A 326 11.11 2.18 6.27
C GLN A 326 12.03 1.13 6.91
N VAL A 327 11.76 -0.17 6.72
CA VAL A 327 12.57 -1.24 7.33
C VAL A 327 13.99 -1.23 6.76
N VAL A 328 14.12 -1.16 5.43
CA VAL A 328 15.44 -1.01 4.79
C VAL A 328 16.09 0.31 5.22
N GLY A 329 15.33 1.41 5.27
CA GLY A 329 15.81 2.70 5.77
C GLY A 329 16.33 2.66 7.21
N ALA A 330 15.75 1.83 8.08
CA ALA A 330 16.14 1.71 9.48
C ALA A 330 17.35 0.78 9.70
N ILE A 331 17.47 -0.33 8.95
CA ILE A 331 18.52 -1.35 9.19
C ILE A 331 19.80 -1.17 8.35
N THR A 332 19.81 -0.24 7.39
CA THR A 332 21.00 0.15 6.59
C THR A 332 21.54 1.56 6.93
N GLN A 333 21.28 2.05 8.14
CA GLN A 333 22.01 3.17 8.76
C GLN A 333 23.18 2.65 9.62
#